data_AF-A0A1G1ZY85-F1
#
_entry.id   AF-A0A1G1ZY85-F1
#
_cell.length_a   1.000
_cell.length_b   1.000
_cell.length_c   1.000
_cell.angle_alpha   90.00
_cell.angle_beta   90.00
_cell.angle_gamma   90.00
#
_symmetry.space_group_name_H-M   'P 1'
#
loop_
_entity.id
_entity.type
_entity.pdbx_description
1 polymer ?
#
loop_
_entity_poly.entity_id
_entity_poly.type
_entity_poly.pdbx_seq_one_letter_code
_entity_poly.pdbx_strand_id
1 'polypeptide(L)'
;MPFSARALIIDDFERQSIRIADETRTNPERRLLWNLYENSKEDSDRGEEDIASTDSYNGSSSLRVRVEKGNAYLQFLPRTRDAWHFMREYIENPREWKINTYNRMRFWIKVPEGISKADGGRANMHVGTYIRSSSGDKDSAESGGDHFYHYYNIPYTGEWHQIIVDPHPNHRRGAEGGLDEGVLEYPTGERGMNYFDLLTRFYVDMRHELPRVPADFYFDHFEIYKEKERDNIEQVYSVHGTYVPSRNEIIVGWMRNKDDNEILHEVRYAFFDIHNGGWNNAIPHGAVKARGAQGWNAMEWSTRTIDLRNHDAVYVAIKPENSNLFRQIKILLRDKENSLVGSFVESPLITQSLAFGTSNDDVSLLQRFLMQRSYLHIPQETGYFGILTMLVVEQYQCDRGIVCGGDARTTGFGVVGPRTRKSVNNEL
;
A
#
# COMPACT_ATOMS: atom_id res chain seq x y z
N MET A 1 23.41 6.53 -12.69
CA MET A 1 22.26 5.60 -12.76
C MET A 1 21.01 6.40 -12.44
N PRO A 2 19.92 6.35 -13.22
CA PRO A 2 18.73 7.09 -12.87
C PRO A 2 18.05 6.39 -11.69
N PHE A 3 17.85 7.13 -10.61
CA PHE A 3 17.17 6.66 -9.41
C PHE A 3 15.82 6.03 -9.77
N SER A 4 15.63 4.77 -9.38
CA SER A 4 14.30 4.19 -9.27
C SER A 4 13.40 5.14 -8.48
N ALA A 5 12.23 5.49 -9.00
CA ALA A 5 11.23 6.16 -8.18
C ALA A 5 10.89 5.26 -6.99
N ARG A 6 11.00 5.80 -5.77
CA ARG A 6 10.56 5.13 -4.54
C ARG A 6 9.03 5.19 -4.48
N ALA A 7 8.40 4.19 -3.86
CA ALA A 7 6.99 4.30 -3.49
C ALA A 7 6.78 5.50 -2.55
N LEU A 8 5.65 6.19 -2.70
CA LEU A 8 5.23 7.28 -1.82
C LEU A 8 4.00 6.84 -1.03
N ILE A 9 3.98 7.22 0.25
CA ILE A 9 2.85 6.92 1.13
C ILE A 9 1.77 7.97 0.90
N ILE A 10 0.56 7.51 0.57
CA ILE A 10 -0.64 8.34 0.58
C ILE A 10 -1.03 8.55 2.04
N ASP A 11 -1.17 7.47 2.81
CA ASP A 11 -1.38 7.48 4.27
C ASP A 11 -0.97 6.12 4.87
N ASP A 12 -0.31 6.14 6.03
CA ASP A 12 0.06 4.96 6.80
C ASP A 12 -0.70 4.85 8.13
N PHE A 13 -1.51 5.86 8.48
CA PHE A 13 -2.35 5.88 9.68
C PHE A 13 -1.61 5.73 11.02
N GLU A 14 -0.32 6.04 11.07
CA GLU A 14 0.46 6.01 12.33
C GLU A 14 0.35 7.33 13.13
N ARG A 15 -0.49 8.27 12.67
CA ARG A 15 -0.80 9.52 13.36
C ARG A 15 -1.89 9.30 14.41
N GLN A 16 -1.89 10.11 15.47
CA GLN A 16 -2.94 10.03 16.50
C GLN A 16 -4.35 10.40 16.02
N SER A 17 -4.46 11.04 14.85
CA SER A 17 -5.74 11.46 14.29
C SER A 17 -5.71 11.41 12.77
N ILE A 18 -6.90 11.26 12.19
CA ILE A 18 -7.11 11.35 10.76
C ILE A 18 -6.72 12.75 10.28
N ARG A 19 -5.98 12.83 9.17
CA ARG A 19 -5.55 14.09 8.58
C ARG A 19 -6.74 14.94 8.14
N ILE A 20 -6.60 16.25 8.24
CA ILE A 20 -7.66 17.21 7.92
C ILE A 20 -7.47 17.71 6.48
N ALA A 21 -8.53 17.62 5.67
CA ALA A 21 -8.57 18.17 4.33
C ALA A 21 -8.95 19.66 4.31
N ASP A 22 -9.89 20.05 5.19
CA ASP A 22 -10.41 21.42 5.28
C ASP A 22 -10.60 21.86 6.75
N GLU A 23 -9.67 22.67 7.23
CA GLU A 23 -9.69 23.23 8.59
C GLU A 23 -10.89 24.14 8.86
N THR A 24 -11.55 24.65 7.81
CA THR A 24 -12.69 25.58 7.94
C THR A 24 -14.01 24.87 8.22
N ARG A 25 -14.05 23.54 8.08
CA ARG A 25 -15.23 22.70 8.31
C ARG A 25 -15.19 22.06 9.70
N THR A 26 -16.36 21.86 10.29
CA THR A 26 -16.52 21.18 11.58
C THR A 26 -16.99 19.73 11.42
N ASN A 27 -17.80 19.45 10.39
CA ASN A 27 -18.37 18.13 10.21
C ASN A 27 -17.33 17.15 9.62
N PRO A 28 -17.16 15.94 10.17
CA PRO A 28 -16.16 14.97 9.73
C PRO A 28 -16.18 14.69 8.22
N GLU A 29 -17.37 14.51 7.62
CA GLU A 29 -17.61 14.13 6.22
C GLU A 29 -17.16 15.21 5.21
N ARG A 30 -16.80 16.41 5.70
CA ARG A 30 -16.26 17.52 4.90
C ARG A 30 -14.95 18.06 5.42
N ARG A 31 -14.53 17.67 6.63
CA ARG A 31 -13.32 18.14 7.31
C ARG A 31 -12.18 17.16 7.14
N LEU A 32 -12.43 15.86 7.34
CA LEU A 32 -11.39 14.85 7.36
C LEU A 32 -11.02 14.41 5.95
N LEU A 33 -9.74 14.13 5.75
CA LEU A 33 -9.21 13.63 4.48
C LEU A 33 -9.69 12.20 4.22
N TRP A 34 -9.86 11.41 5.27
CA TRP A 34 -10.49 10.10 5.21
C TRP A 34 -11.76 10.15 6.04
N ASN A 35 -12.88 9.73 5.44
CA ASN A 35 -14.13 9.64 6.17
C ASN A 35 -15.09 8.68 5.47
N LEU A 36 -16.06 8.18 6.23
CA LEU A 36 -17.21 7.49 5.68
C LEU A 36 -18.06 8.49 4.90
N TYR A 37 -18.34 8.19 3.63
CA TYR A 37 -19.22 9.01 2.82
C TYR A 37 -20.67 8.86 3.28
N GLU A 38 -21.15 9.83 4.06
CA GLU A 38 -22.55 9.90 4.44
C GLU A 38 -23.36 10.58 3.31
N ASN A 39 -24.09 9.78 2.53
CA ASN A 39 -24.99 10.33 1.52
C ASN A 39 -26.19 10.98 2.20
N SER A 40 -26.18 12.31 2.28
CA SER A 40 -27.19 13.12 2.98
C SER A 40 -28.62 13.03 2.42
N LYS A 41 -28.85 12.25 1.35
CA LYS A 41 -30.17 12.17 0.69
C LYS A 41 -30.97 10.92 1.04
N GLU A 42 -30.37 9.86 1.58
CA GLU A 42 -31.09 8.59 1.82
C GLU A 42 -30.76 7.90 3.16
N ASP A 43 -29.94 8.49 4.03
CA ASP A 43 -29.63 7.92 5.36
C ASP A 43 -29.12 6.46 5.26
N SER A 44 -28.48 6.11 4.12
CA SER A 44 -28.18 4.72 3.74
C SER A 44 -27.02 4.15 4.54
N ASP A 45 -25.97 4.94 4.71
CA ASP A 45 -24.71 4.53 5.32
C ASP A 45 -24.41 5.44 6.50
N ARG A 46 -24.27 4.85 7.69
CA ARG A 46 -23.99 5.56 8.95
C ARG A 46 -22.88 4.85 9.68
N GLY A 47 -21.98 5.60 10.28
CA GLY A 47 -20.86 5.04 11.00
C GLY A 47 -19.93 6.10 11.55
N GLU A 48 -18.74 5.66 11.95
CA GLU A 48 -17.66 6.52 12.41
C GLU A 48 -16.32 6.03 11.87
N GLU A 49 -15.37 6.94 11.76
CA GLU A 49 -13.98 6.65 11.42
C GLU A 49 -13.03 7.12 12.51
N ASP A 50 -12.00 6.32 12.80
CA ASP A 50 -10.96 6.64 13.77
C ASP A 50 -9.64 5.93 13.45
N ILE A 51 -8.57 6.41 14.06
CA ILE A 51 -7.29 5.69 14.05
C ILE A 51 -7.32 4.69 15.22
N ALA A 52 -7.27 3.40 14.90
CA ALA A 52 -7.38 2.33 15.86
C ALA A 52 -6.08 1.53 15.95
N SER A 53 -5.72 1.13 17.17
CA SER A 53 -4.60 0.21 17.44
C SER A 53 -5.07 -1.23 17.69
N THR A 54 -6.34 -1.54 17.40
CA THR A 54 -6.93 -2.87 17.61
C THR A 54 -6.51 -3.87 16.55
N ASP A 55 -6.18 -3.39 15.35
CA ASP A 55 -5.62 -4.16 14.26
C ASP A 55 -4.83 -3.21 13.34
N SER A 56 -3.81 -3.72 12.67
CA SER A 56 -3.08 -3.00 11.62
C SER A 56 -2.42 -3.98 10.67
N TYR A 57 -2.08 -3.55 9.47
CA TYR A 57 -1.26 -4.32 8.53
C TYR A 57 0.22 -3.93 8.63
N ASN A 58 0.50 -2.63 8.61
CA ASN A 58 1.82 -2.05 8.82
C ASN A 58 1.83 -1.30 10.17
N GLY A 59 3.02 -1.10 10.75
CA GLY A 59 3.12 -0.34 12.00
C GLY A 59 2.20 -0.82 13.15
N SER A 60 1.64 0.14 13.86
CA SER A 60 0.93 -0.03 15.14
C SER A 60 -0.54 0.36 15.09
N SER A 61 -0.98 1.07 14.05
CA SER A 61 -2.33 1.60 13.94
C SER A 61 -2.88 1.42 12.52
N SER A 62 -4.19 1.51 12.36
CA SER A 62 -4.83 1.57 11.05
C SER A 62 -6.07 2.45 11.09
N LEU A 63 -6.61 2.79 9.92
CA LEU A 63 -7.90 3.44 9.83
C LEU A 63 -9.00 2.42 10.05
N ARG A 64 -9.78 2.58 11.11
CA ARG A 64 -11.01 1.83 11.34
C ARG A 64 -12.20 2.61 10.82
N VAL A 65 -13.08 1.93 10.11
CA VAL A 65 -14.41 2.43 9.71
C VAL A 65 -15.45 1.51 10.34
N ARG A 66 -16.13 2.01 11.37
CA ARG A 66 -17.21 1.29 12.05
C ARG A 66 -18.53 1.65 11.41
N VAL A 67 -19.12 0.70 10.70
CA VAL A 67 -20.42 0.85 10.03
C VAL A 67 -21.53 0.44 10.99
N GLU A 68 -22.48 1.33 11.23
CA GLU A 68 -23.69 1.08 12.02
C GLU A 68 -24.93 0.76 11.18
N LYS A 69 -24.96 1.23 9.93
CA LYS A 69 -26.03 1.02 8.96
C LYS A 69 -25.44 1.09 7.55
N GLY A 70 -25.97 0.29 6.62
CA GLY A 70 -25.54 0.30 5.23
C GLY A 70 -24.25 -0.49 5.00
N ASN A 71 -23.27 0.12 4.33
CA ASN A 71 -21.95 -0.44 4.11
C ASN A 71 -20.82 0.60 4.25
N ALA A 72 -19.58 0.14 4.19
CA ALA A 72 -18.39 0.98 4.19
C ALA A 72 -18.20 1.60 2.80
N TYR A 73 -18.42 2.91 2.74
CA TYR A 73 -18.03 3.79 1.64
C TYR A 73 -16.93 4.74 2.13
N LEU A 74 -15.70 4.24 2.23
CA LEU A 74 -14.58 5.05 2.69
C LEU A 74 -14.11 5.96 1.54
N GLN A 75 -14.05 7.27 1.75
CA GLN A 75 -13.52 8.20 0.74
C GLN A 75 -12.20 8.86 1.18
N PHE A 76 -11.31 9.05 0.20
CA PHE A 76 -10.20 10.01 0.26
C PHE A 76 -10.65 11.34 -0.34
N LEU A 77 -10.71 12.40 0.48
CA LEU A 77 -11.39 13.66 0.17
C LEU A 77 -10.43 14.86 0.19
N PRO A 78 -9.58 15.06 -0.84
CA PRO A 78 -8.71 16.23 -0.93
C PRO A 78 -9.51 17.43 -1.45
N ARG A 79 -10.46 17.90 -0.63
CA ARG A 79 -11.36 19.00 -0.96
C ARG A 79 -11.32 20.05 0.13
N THR A 80 -11.14 21.30 -0.26
CA THR A 80 -11.43 22.46 0.58
C THR A 80 -12.79 23.04 0.23
N ARG A 81 -13.25 24.02 1.01
CA ARG A 81 -14.50 24.75 0.76
C ARG A 81 -14.66 25.20 -0.70
N ASP A 82 -13.56 25.62 -1.32
CA ASP A 82 -13.56 26.34 -2.59
C ASP A 82 -13.04 25.51 -3.78
N ALA A 83 -12.52 24.29 -3.56
CA ALA A 83 -11.94 23.51 -4.64
C ALA A 83 -11.72 22.03 -4.32
N TRP A 84 -11.81 21.20 -5.35
CA TRP A 84 -11.15 19.90 -5.43
C TRP A 84 -9.68 20.05 -5.77
N HIS A 85 -8.84 19.33 -5.05
CA HIS A 85 -7.41 19.23 -5.27
C HIS A 85 -7.03 17.85 -5.80
N PHE A 86 -5.80 17.73 -6.28
CA PHE A 86 -5.28 16.44 -6.73
C PHE A 86 -4.77 15.62 -5.55
N MET A 87 -4.93 14.30 -5.61
CA MET A 87 -4.47 13.37 -4.55
C MET A 87 -3.00 13.59 -4.22
N ARG A 88 -2.16 13.79 -5.24
CA ARG A 88 -0.71 14.04 -5.11
C ARG A 88 -0.35 15.22 -4.20
N GLU A 89 -1.29 16.14 -3.96
CA GLU A 89 -1.09 17.31 -3.10
C GLU A 89 -1.37 17.00 -1.61
N TYR A 90 -2.00 15.85 -1.34
CA TYR A 90 -2.44 15.42 -0.01
C TYR A 90 -1.82 14.09 0.46
N ILE A 91 -0.85 13.53 -0.28
CA ILE A 91 -0.04 12.41 0.21
C ILE A 91 0.85 12.84 1.39
N GLU A 92 1.50 11.90 2.09
CA GLU A 92 2.35 12.22 3.25
C GLU A 92 3.50 13.20 2.92
N ASN A 93 4.12 13.04 1.74
CA ASN A 93 5.23 13.89 1.30
C ASN A 93 5.02 14.40 -0.15
N PRO A 94 4.14 15.40 -0.39
CA PRO A 94 3.77 15.86 -1.74
C PRO A 94 4.95 16.37 -2.57
N ARG A 95 5.99 16.89 -1.91
CA ARG A 95 7.21 17.41 -2.56
C ARG A 95 8.05 16.32 -3.25
N GLU A 96 7.87 15.06 -2.86
CA GLU A 96 8.56 13.93 -3.49
C GLU A 96 7.85 13.45 -4.76
N TRP A 97 6.64 13.93 -5.03
CA TRP A 97 5.89 13.54 -6.22
C TRP A 97 6.65 13.91 -7.50
N LYS A 98 6.72 12.93 -8.41
CA LYS A 98 7.23 13.10 -9.76
C LYS A 98 6.08 12.87 -10.73
N ILE A 99 5.74 13.92 -11.48
CA ILE A 99 4.73 13.84 -12.54
C ILE A 99 5.13 12.76 -13.56
N ASN A 100 4.13 12.07 -14.11
CA ASN A 100 4.26 11.02 -15.11
C ASN A 100 5.17 9.85 -14.70
N THR A 101 5.11 9.46 -13.43
CA THR A 101 6.02 8.45 -12.87
C THR A 101 5.29 7.24 -12.32
N TYR A 102 4.26 7.45 -11.52
CA TYR A 102 3.59 6.38 -10.77
C TYR A 102 2.46 5.77 -11.58
N ASN A 103 2.35 4.44 -11.56
CA ASN A 103 1.39 3.70 -12.38
C ASN A 103 0.62 2.63 -11.58
N ARG A 104 0.80 2.58 -10.26
CA ARG A 104 0.06 1.69 -9.36
C ARG A 104 -0.23 2.41 -8.05
N MET A 105 -1.43 2.17 -7.51
CA MET A 105 -1.75 2.41 -6.11
C MET A 105 -1.99 1.06 -5.44
N ARG A 106 -1.59 0.92 -4.18
CA ARG A 106 -1.83 -0.27 -3.37
C ARG A 106 -2.25 0.12 -1.96
N PHE A 107 -3.10 -0.70 -1.37
CA PHE A 107 -3.49 -0.59 0.05
C PHE A 107 -3.91 -1.96 0.57
N TRP A 108 -4.14 -2.04 1.88
CA TRP A 108 -4.63 -3.24 2.54
C TRP A 108 -5.96 -2.98 3.21
N ILE A 109 -6.86 -3.95 3.11
CA ILE A 109 -8.18 -3.91 3.73
C ILE A 109 -8.43 -5.20 4.51
N LYS A 110 -8.95 -5.08 5.73
CA LYS A 110 -9.51 -6.21 6.48
C LYS A 110 -11.01 -6.00 6.61
N VAL A 111 -11.77 -6.97 6.11
CA VAL A 111 -13.23 -6.91 6.05
C VAL A 111 -13.86 -7.66 7.23
N PRO A 112 -15.07 -7.28 7.68
CA PRO A 112 -15.75 -7.93 8.80
C PRO A 112 -16.27 -9.33 8.45
N GLU A 113 -16.58 -10.10 9.49
CA GLU A 113 -17.17 -11.43 9.36
C GLU A 113 -18.47 -11.41 8.53
N GLY A 114 -18.63 -12.41 7.67
CA GLY A 114 -19.84 -12.60 6.86
C GLY A 114 -19.77 -12.03 5.45
N ILE A 115 -18.77 -11.19 5.14
CA ILE A 115 -18.53 -10.77 3.76
C ILE A 115 -18.27 -12.01 2.88
N SER A 116 -19.07 -12.14 1.83
CA SER A 116 -18.99 -13.24 0.88
C SER A 116 -18.72 -12.71 -0.52
N LYS A 117 -18.01 -13.51 -1.33
CA LYS A 117 -17.80 -13.20 -2.75
C LYS A 117 -19.13 -13.17 -3.50
N ALA A 118 -19.20 -12.31 -4.49
CA ALA A 118 -20.27 -12.36 -5.47
C ALA A 118 -20.05 -13.51 -6.46
N ASP A 119 -21.13 -14.16 -6.88
CA ASP A 119 -21.11 -15.28 -7.81
C ASP A 119 -21.08 -14.85 -9.28
N GLY A 120 -20.78 -15.81 -10.17
CA GLY A 120 -20.97 -15.65 -11.62
C GLY A 120 -20.04 -14.64 -12.28
N GLY A 121 -18.84 -14.41 -11.74
CA GLY A 121 -17.87 -13.46 -12.28
C GLY A 121 -18.12 -12.00 -11.86
N ARG A 122 -19.01 -11.78 -10.89
CA ARG A 122 -19.30 -10.46 -10.33
C ARG A 122 -18.27 -10.04 -9.28
N ALA A 123 -18.32 -8.77 -8.91
CA ALA A 123 -17.49 -8.16 -7.89
C ALA A 123 -18.36 -7.64 -6.74
N ASN A 124 -17.86 -7.75 -5.51
CA ASN A 124 -18.53 -7.27 -4.29
C ASN A 124 -17.87 -6.02 -3.68
N MET A 125 -16.78 -5.54 -4.27
CA MET A 125 -16.09 -4.32 -3.86
C MET A 125 -15.70 -3.53 -5.10
N HIS A 126 -15.67 -2.20 -4.99
CA HIS A 126 -15.00 -1.40 -5.99
C HIS A 126 -14.22 -0.22 -5.40
N VAL A 127 -13.17 0.18 -6.11
CA VAL A 127 -12.50 1.46 -5.90
C VAL A 127 -12.99 2.41 -6.98
N GLY A 128 -13.71 3.45 -6.59
CA GLY A 128 -14.16 4.49 -7.51
C GLY A 128 -13.17 5.65 -7.52
N THR A 129 -12.68 6.03 -8.70
CA THR A 129 -11.67 7.09 -8.88
C THR A 129 -12.23 8.23 -9.71
N TYR A 130 -11.91 9.47 -9.36
CA TYR A 130 -12.31 10.67 -10.11
C TYR A 130 -11.09 11.32 -10.73
N ILE A 131 -11.11 11.50 -12.05
CA ILE A 131 -10.03 12.07 -12.84
C ILE A 131 -10.45 13.44 -13.34
N ARG A 132 -9.66 14.46 -13.03
CA ARG A 132 -9.88 15.83 -13.52
C ARG A 132 -8.71 16.24 -14.39
N SER A 133 -8.99 16.83 -15.56
CA SER A 133 -7.93 17.43 -16.37
C SER A 133 -7.20 18.56 -15.62
N SER A 134 -5.94 18.85 -15.96
CA SER A 134 -5.21 19.92 -15.26
C SER A 134 -5.84 21.30 -15.45
N SER A 135 -6.50 21.52 -16.58
CA SER A 135 -7.28 22.72 -16.91
C SER A 135 -8.77 22.64 -16.50
N GLY A 136 -9.20 21.52 -15.91
CA GLY A 136 -10.60 21.30 -15.53
C GLY A 136 -11.05 22.22 -14.40
N ASP A 137 -12.34 22.51 -14.38
CA ASP A 137 -12.99 23.26 -13.29
C ASP A 137 -12.74 22.60 -11.93
N LYS A 138 -12.24 23.39 -10.97
CA LYS A 138 -11.93 22.96 -9.60
C LYS A 138 -13.16 22.71 -8.74
N ASP A 139 -14.35 23.15 -9.16
CA ASP A 139 -15.60 22.86 -8.43
C ASP A 139 -16.08 21.41 -8.63
N SER A 140 -15.57 20.73 -9.66
CA SER A 140 -15.84 19.34 -9.98
C SER A 140 -14.61 18.46 -9.75
N ALA A 141 -14.79 17.26 -9.21
CA ALA A 141 -13.72 16.28 -9.01
C ALA A 141 -13.20 15.69 -10.34
N GLU A 142 -13.85 16.00 -11.46
CA GLU A 142 -13.69 15.25 -12.70
C GLU A 142 -13.85 16.07 -13.98
N SER A 143 -13.88 17.40 -13.86
CA SER A 143 -14.01 18.28 -15.02
C SER A 143 -12.90 18.02 -16.06
N GLY A 144 -13.31 17.75 -17.30
CA GLY A 144 -12.42 17.38 -18.40
C GLY A 144 -11.76 16.00 -18.28
N GLY A 145 -12.16 15.18 -17.30
CA GLY A 145 -11.84 13.75 -17.22
C GLY A 145 -13.11 12.94 -17.02
N ASP A 146 -13.12 11.98 -16.10
CA ASP A 146 -14.29 11.14 -15.82
C ASP A 146 -14.21 10.44 -14.45
N HIS A 147 -15.24 9.66 -14.14
CA HIS A 147 -15.29 8.76 -12.99
C HIS A 147 -15.23 7.31 -13.43
N PHE A 148 -14.27 6.58 -12.85
CA PHE A 148 -13.98 5.20 -13.20
C PHE A 148 -14.10 4.28 -11.99
N TYR A 149 -14.42 3.01 -12.24
CA TYR A 149 -14.60 1.99 -11.23
C TYR A 149 -13.66 0.81 -11.46
N HIS A 150 -12.94 0.42 -10.40
CA HIS A 150 -12.05 -0.74 -10.37
C HIS A 150 -12.68 -1.81 -9.50
N TYR A 151 -12.94 -2.99 -10.05
CA TYR A 151 -13.74 -4.02 -9.39
C TYR A 151 -12.87 -5.07 -8.71
N TYR A 152 -13.33 -5.55 -7.55
CA TYR A 152 -12.67 -6.59 -6.76
C TYR A 152 -13.72 -7.51 -6.12
N ASN A 153 -13.34 -8.76 -5.84
CA ASN A 153 -14.25 -9.75 -5.26
C ASN A 153 -13.59 -10.45 -4.07
N ILE A 154 -13.70 -9.85 -2.88
CA ILE A 154 -12.99 -10.29 -1.68
C ILE A 154 -13.95 -10.94 -0.66
N PRO A 155 -13.63 -12.13 -0.12
CA PRO A 155 -14.38 -12.72 0.99
C PRO A 155 -13.84 -12.24 2.34
N TYR A 156 -14.61 -12.46 3.40
CA TYR A 156 -14.06 -12.52 4.74
C TYR A 156 -13.11 -13.72 4.88
N THR A 157 -11.90 -13.45 5.37
CA THR A 157 -10.88 -14.49 5.65
C THR A 157 -10.34 -14.43 7.07
N GLY A 158 -10.65 -13.37 7.82
CA GLY A 158 -9.98 -13.02 9.07
C GLY A 158 -8.64 -12.31 8.87
N GLU A 159 -8.19 -12.10 7.64
CA GLU A 159 -6.87 -11.54 7.31
C GLU A 159 -6.96 -10.27 6.46
N TRP A 160 -5.82 -9.60 6.32
CA TRP A 160 -5.67 -8.43 5.45
C TRP A 160 -5.59 -8.84 3.97
N HIS A 161 -6.33 -8.14 3.12
CA HIS A 161 -6.33 -8.29 1.67
C HIS A 161 -5.54 -7.16 1.03
N GLN A 162 -4.52 -7.49 0.24
CA GLN A 162 -3.81 -6.52 -0.59
C GLN A 162 -4.66 -6.20 -1.82
N ILE A 163 -4.88 -4.91 -2.08
CA ILE A 163 -5.62 -4.41 -3.23
C ILE A 163 -4.67 -3.58 -4.10
N ILE A 164 -4.60 -3.87 -5.41
CA ILE A 164 -3.81 -3.10 -6.37
C ILE A 164 -4.74 -2.42 -7.37
N VAL A 165 -4.65 -1.09 -7.43
CA VAL A 165 -5.32 -0.26 -8.43
C VAL A 165 -4.32 0.10 -9.52
N ASP A 166 -4.68 -0.17 -10.77
CA ASP A 166 -3.91 0.10 -11.97
C ASP A 166 -4.75 0.98 -12.92
N PRO A 167 -4.18 1.55 -14.01
CA PRO A 167 -4.92 2.49 -14.85
C PRO A 167 -5.89 1.79 -15.81
N HIS A 168 -6.27 0.53 -15.56
CA HIS A 168 -7.28 -0.19 -16.35
C HIS A 168 -8.58 -0.34 -15.53
N PRO A 169 -9.49 0.64 -15.62
CA PRO A 169 -10.76 0.54 -14.92
C PRO A 169 -11.69 -0.47 -15.58
N ASN A 170 -12.53 -1.09 -14.76
CA ASN A 170 -13.53 -2.03 -15.23
C ASN A 170 -14.75 -1.33 -15.82
N HIS A 171 -14.99 -0.06 -15.47
CA HIS A 171 -16.15 0.68 -15.92
C HIS A 171 -15.91 2.17 -15.80
N ARG A 172 -16.65 2.93 -16.60
CA ARG A 172 -16.73 4.38 -16.54
C ARG A 172 -18.18 4.80 -16.32
N ARG A 173 -18.40 5.82 -15.50
CA ARG A 173 -19.77 6.27 -15.19
C ARG A 173 -20.55 6.58 -16.46
N GLY A 174 -21.74 6.01 -16.55
CA GLY A 174 -22.67 6.23 -17.67
C GLY A 174 -22.35 5.42 -18.92
N ALA A 175 -21.26 4.65 -18.94
CA ALA A 175 -20.98 3.70 -20.00
C ALA A 175 -21.90 2.46 -19.91
N GLU A 176 -21.90 1.63 -20.95
CA GLU A 176 -22.56 0.33 -20.89
C GLU A 176 -21.77 -0.63 -19.97
N GLY A 177 -22.48 -1.44 -19.18
CA GLY A 177 -21.84 -2.33 -18.20
C GLY A 177 -20.91 -3.39 -18.83
N GLY A 178 -21.18 -3.79 -20.08
CA GLY A 178 -20.34 -4.74 -20.82
C GLY A 178 -19.09 -4.14 -21.45
N LEU A 179 -18.98 -2.80 -21.54
CA LEU A 179 -17.84 -2.13 -22.16
C LEU A 179 -16.59 -2.29 -21.28
N ASP A 180 -15.48 -2.68 -21.92
CA ASP A 180 -14.13 -2.67 -21.35
C ASP A 180 -13.45 -1.35 -21.78
N GLU A 181 -12.95 -0.58 -20.81
CA GLU A 181 -12.38 0.76 -21.08
C GLU A 181 -10.91 0.67 -21.56
N GLY A 182 -10.28 -0.50 -21.42
CA GLY A 182 -8.85 -0.67 -21.68
C GLY A 182 -7.95 0.09 -20.69
N VAL A 183 -6.66 0.17 -21.04
CA VAL A 183 -5.65 0.85 -20.22
C VAL A 183 -5.68 2.36 -20.48
N LEU A 184 -6.07 3.12 -19.48
CA LEU A 184 -6.16 4.58 -19.50
C LEU A 184 -4.93 5.23 -18.87
N GLU A 185 -3.73 4.95 -19.37
CA GLU A 185 -2.50 5.54 -18.79
C GLU A 185 -2.52 7.08 -18.82
N TYR A 186 -3.12 7.68 -19.86
CA TYR A 186 -3.27 9.13 -20.05
C TYR A 186 -4.75 9.49 -20.30
N PRO A 187 -5.61 9.46 -19.27
CA PRO A 187 -7.07 9.45 -19.43
C PRO A 187 -7.66 10.73 -20.04
N THR A 188 -6.95 11.86 -19.95
CA THR A 188 -7.40 13.16 -20.50
C THR A 188 -6.67 13.54 -21.80
N GLY A 189 -5.73 12.70 -22.26
CA GLY A 189 -4.87 13.01 -23.41
C GLY A 189 -3.83 14.10 -23.16
N GLU A 190 -3.73 14.64 -21.93
CA GLU A 190 -2.75 15.66 -21.58
C GLU A 190 -1.33 15.10 -21.63
N ARG A 191 -0.44 15.80 -22.35
CA ARG A 191 0.93 15.36 -22.53
C ARG A 191 1.65 15.30 -21.18
N GLY A 192 2.06 14.09 -20.79
CA GLY A 192 2.86 13.88 -19.60
C GLY A 192 2.08 14.02 -18.29
N MET A 193 0.76 13.81 -18.30
CA MET A 193 -0.06 13.68 -17.11
C MET A 193 -0.74 12.32 -17.13
N ASN A 194 -0.27 11.42 -16.26
CA ASN A 194 -0.82 10.07 -16.24
C ASN A 194 -2.06 9.98 -15.34
N TYR A 195 -2.67 8.79 -15.32
CA TYR A 195 -3.87 8.49 -14.53
C TYR A 195 -3.80 8.97 -13.08
N PHE A 196 -2.70 8.68 -12.38
CA PHE A 196 -2.56 9.02 -10.97
C PHE A 196 -2.13 10.48 -10.74
N ASP A 197 -1.50 11.12 -11.72
CA ASP A 197 -1.27 12.56 -11.67
C ASP A 197 -2.61 13.32 -11.67
N LEU A 198 -3.61 12.84 -12.38
CA LEU A 198 -4.89 13.51 -12.59
C LEU A 198 -5.99 13.04 -11.61
N LEU A 199 -5.67 12.08 -10.74
CA LEU A 199 -6.57 11.59 -9.71
C LEU A 199 -6.81 12.68 -8.66
N THR A 200 -8.07 13.07 -8.48
CA THR A 200 -8.49 14.01 -7.43
C THR A 200 -8.84 13.25 -6.17
N ARG A 201 -10.00 12.59 -6.16
CA ARG A 201 -10.51 11.76 -5.07
C ARG A 201 -10.66 10.32 -5.53
N PHE A 202 -10.70 9.43 -4.55
CA PHE A 202 -11.20 8.07 -4.76
C PHE A 202 -11.98 7.63 -3.53
N TYR A 203 -12.66 6.50 -3.65
CA TYR A 203 -13.33 5.85 -2.54
C TYR A 203 -13.25 4.33 -2.68
N VAL A 204 -13.42 3.62 -1.58
CA VAL A 204 -13.58 2.17 -1.52
C VAL A 204 -15.00 1.89 -1.05
N ASP A 205 -15.77 1.20 -1.88
CA ASP A 205 -17.17 0.87 -1.62
C ASP A 205 -17.37 -0.65 -1.67
N MET A 206 -17.88 -1.19 -0.58
CA MET A 206 -18.36 -2.56 -0.51
C MET A 206 -19.80 -2.61 -1.04
N ARG A 207 -19.99 -3.34 -2.13
CA ARG A 207 -21.29 -3.44 -2.78
C ARG A 207 -22.21 -4.33 -1.94
N HIS A 208 -23.47 -3.91 -1.83
CA HIS A 208 -24.57 -4.57 -1.10
C HIS A 208 -24.58 -4.29 0.41
N GLU A 209 -25.70 -4.51 1.08
CA GLU A 209 -25.78 -4.31 2.53
C GLU A 209 -24.93 -5.33 3.30
N LEU A 210 -24.37 -4.89 4.42
CA LEU A 210 -23.64 -5.78 5.31
C LEU A 210 -24.55 -6.84 5.92
N PRO A 211 -24.06 -8.09 6.07
CA PRO A 211 -24.85 -9.16 6.68
C PRO A 211 -25.14 -8.89 8.16
N ARG A 212 -24.30 -8.10 8.84
CA ARG A 212 -24.42 -7.72 10.25
C ARG A 212 -23.82 -6.33 10.47
N VAL A 213 -24.46 -5.54 11.33
CA VAL A 213 -23.98 -4.26 11.87
C VAL A 213 -24.23 -4.21 13.38
N PRO A 214 -23.41 -3.49 14.19
CA PRO A 214 -22.23 -2.76 13.76
C PRO A 214 -21.10 -3.69 13.30
N ALA A 215 -20.29 -3.22 12.36
CA ALA A 215 -19.17 -3.97 11.79
C ALA A 215 -17.99 -3.04 11.51
N ASP A 216 -16.78 -3.53 11.78
CA ASP A 216 -15.56 -2.76 11.61
C ASP A 216 -14.84 -3.22 10.33
N PHE A 217 -14.54 -2.26 9.46
CA PHE A 217 -13.55 -2.39 8.40
C PHE A 217 -12.24 -1.75 8.86
N TYR A 218 -11.13 -2.33 8.45
CA TYR A 218 -9.82 -1.71 8.65
C TYR A 218 -9.13 -1.49 7.32
N PHE A 219 -8.49 -0.33 7.19
CA PHE A 219 -7.74 0.06 6.00
C PHE A 219 -6.37 0.55 6.42
N ASP A 220 -5.35 0.18 5.64
CA ASP A 220 -3.98 0.47 6.01
C ASP A 220 -3.05 0.61 4.82
N HIS A 221 -1.97 1.37 5.03
CA HIS A 221 -0.80 1.50 4.18
C HIS A 221 -1.15 1.81 2.71
N PHE A 222 -1.90 2.89 2.49
CA PHE A 222 -2.12 3.38 1.14
C PHE A 222 -0.82 3.96 0.59
N GLU A 223 -0.37 3.40 -0.52
CA GLU A 223 0.84 3.84 -1.20
C GLU A 223 0.63 3.92 -2.71
N ILE A 224 1.48 4.72 -3.34
CA ILE A 224 1.58 4.81 -4.77
C ILE A 224 3.01 4.52 -5.21
N TYR A 225 3.16 3.73 -6.28
CA TYR A 225 4.48 3.29 -6.73
C TYR A 225 4.54 3.15 -8.24
N LYS A 226 5.77 2.98 -8.72
CA LYS A 226 6.06 2.68 -10.12
C LYS A 226 6.39 1.20 -10.23
N GLU A 227 5.49 0.45 -10.86
CA GLU A 227 5.84 -0.84 -11.44
C GLU A 227 6.70 -0.56 -12.68
N LYS A 228 7.93 -1.08 -12.66
CA LYS A 228 8.92 -0.86 -13.73
C LYS A 228 8.83 -1.94 -14.77
N GLU A 229 8.39 -3.11 -14.36
CA GLU A 229 8.30 -4.27 -15.21
C GLU A 229 7.07 -4.14 -16.11
N ARG A 230 7.18 -4.74 -17.30
CA ARG A 230 6.10 -4.68 -18.28
C ARG A 230 5.03 -5.72 -17.93
N ASP A 231 4.10 -5.30 -17.10
CA ASP A 231 2.96 -6.11 -16.68
C ASP A 231 1.86 -6.22 -17.73
N ASN A 232 1.19 -7.38 -17.78
CA ASN A 232 0.00 -7.59 -18.61
C ASN A 232 -1.27 -7.00 -17.96
N ILE A 233 -1.31 -5.68 -17.78
CA ILE A 233 -2.51 -5.00 -17.31
C ILE A 233 -3.61 -4.88 -18.38
N GLU A 234 -3.30 -5.17 -19.65
CA GLU A 234 -4.31 -5.20 -20.71
C GLU A 234 -5.29 -6.37 -20.53
N GLN A 235 -4.84 -7.51 -19.99
CA GLN A 235 -5.66 -8.70 -19.83
C GLN A 235 -5.81 -9.17 -18.37
N VAL A 236 -4.97 -8.67 -17.45
CA VAL A 236 -4.98 -9.04 -16.02
C VAL A 236 -4.85 -7.77 -15.17
N TYR A 237 -5.99 -7.23 -14.74
CA TYR A 237 -6.08 -5.95 -14.02
C TYR A 237 -6.88 -6.07 -12.73
N SER A 238 -6.84 -5.04 -11.89
CA SER A 238 -7.52 -5.04 -10.56
C SER A 238 -7.15 -6.26 -9.71
N VAL A 239 -5.85 -6.55 -9.63
CA VAL A 239 -5.34 -7.70 -8.89
C VAL A 239 -5.43 -7.46 -7.39
N HIS A 240 -5.83 -8.50 -6.66
CA HIS A 240 -5.81 -8.53 -5.20
C HIS A 240 -5.39 -9.91 -4.69
N GLY A 241 -4.91 -9.97 -3.46
CA GLY A 241 -4.53 -11.24 -2.86
C GLY A 241 -4.42 -11.20 -1.36
N THR A 242 -4.50 -12.38 -0.75
CA THR A 242 -4.31 -12.57 0.69
C THR A 242 -3.68 -13.94 0.95
N TYR A 243 -3.01 -14.05 2.08
CA TYR A 243 -2.56 -15.32 2.65
C TYR A 243 -3.32 -15.54 3.96
N VAL A 244 -3.89 -16.73 4.12
CA VAL A 244 -4.65 -17.15 5.29
C VAL A 244 -3.87 -18.21 6.05
N PRO A 245 -3.12 -17.84 7.10
CA PRO A 245 -2.16 -18.73 7.76
C PRO A 245 -2.81 -19.95 8.40
N SER A 246 -3.95 -19.74 9.06
CA SER A 246 -4.72 -20.79 9.74
C SER A 246 -5.13 -21.96 8.84
N ARG A 247 -5.13 -21.76 7.51
CA ARG A 247 -5.50 -22.76 6.51
C ARG A 247 -4.40 -23.01 5.47
N ASN A 248 -3.21 -22.41 5.64
CA ASN A 248 -2.14 -22.36 4.65
C ASN A 248 -2.65 -21.97 3.25
N GLU A 249 -3.61 -21.05 3.16
CA GLU A 249 -4.30 -20.76 1.90
C GLU A 249 -3.85 -19.44 1.29
N ILE A 250 -3.43 -19.48 0.03
CA ILE A 250 -3.27 -18.27 -0.78
C ILE A 250 -4.52 -18.09 -1.62
N ILE A 251 -5.06 -16.87 -1.67
CA ILE A 251 -6.15 -16.47 -2.56
C ILE A 251 -5.66 -15.30 -3.40
N VAL A 252 -5.80 -15.41 -4.73
CA VAL A 252 -5.50 -14.32 -5.68
C VAL A 252 -6.68 -14.16 -6.61
N GLY A 253 -7.17 -12.93 -6.74
CA GLY A 253 -8.23 -12.58 -7.67
C GLY A 253 -7.82 -11.42 -8.58
N TRP A 254 -8.45 -11.35 -9.74
CA TRP A 254 -8.20 -10.34 -10.75
C TRP A 254 -9.41 -10.20 -11.69
N MET A 255 -9.37 -9.21 -12.55
CA MET A 255 -10.31 -9.00 -13.63
C MET A 255 -9.64 -9.33 -14.96
N ARG A 256 -10.37 -10.02 -15.83
CA ARG A 256 -9.98 -10.27 -17.23
C ARG A 256 -10.70 -9.30 -18.17
N ASN A 257 -10.30 -9.28 -19.43
CA ASN A 257 -11.10 -8.60 -20.46
C ASN A 257 -12.53 -9.18 -20.50
N LYS A 258 -13.53 -8.30 -20.59
CA LYS A 258 -14.96 -8.65 -20.49
C LYS A 258 -15.45 -9.57 -21.61
N ASP A 259 -14.89 -9.46 -22.80
CA ASP A 259 -15.29 -10.24 -23.97
C ASP A 259 -14.62 -11.63 -24.02
N ASP A 260 -13.58 -11.84 -23.20
CA ASP A 260 -12.77 -13.05 -23.20
C ASP A 260 -13.30 -14.13 -22.25
N ASN A 261 -14.13 -15.04 -22.76
CA ASN A 261 -14.70 -16.12 -21.94
C ASN A 261 -13.98 -17.47 -22.10
N GLU A 262 -12.93 -17.54 -22.93
CA GLU A 262 -12.33 -18.82 -23.33
C GLU A 262 -10.84 -18.96 -22.99
N ILE A 263 -10.10 -17.85 -22.89
CA ILE A 263 -8.66 -17.91 -22.66
C ILE A 263 -8.38 -18.35 -21.22
N LEU A 264 -7.53 -19.37 -21.07
CA LEU A 264 -7.04 -19.78 -19.78
C LEU A 264 -5.94 -18.84 -19.31
N HIS A 265 -5.92 -18.59 -18.01
CA HIS A 265 -4.85 -17.85 -17.36
C HIS A 265 -3.99 -18.86 -16.58
N GLU A 266 -2.80 -19.17 -17.09
CA GLU A 266 -1.82 -20.01 -16.38
C GLU A 266 -1.34 -19.29 -15.13
N VAL A 267 -1.33 -19.99 -14.01
CA VAL A 267 -0.82 -19.48 -12.73
C VAL A 267 0.48 -20.19 -12.38
N ARG A 268 1.50 -19.39 -12.03
CA ARG A 268 2.76 -19.87 -11.49
C ARG A 268 3.08 -19.18 -10.19
N TYR A 269 3.94 -19.78 -9.38
CA TYR A 269 4.47 -19.14 -8.19
C TYR A 269 5.98 -19.29 -8.06
N ALA A 270 6.59 -18.42 -7.26
CA ALA A 270 7.98 -18.48 -6.86
C ALA A 270 8.20 -17.79 -5.51
N PHE A 271 9.35 -18.03 -4.89
CA PHE A 271 9.82 -17.30 -3.71
C PHE A 271 10.81 -16.17 -4.07
N PHE A 272 10.85 -15.80 -5.34
CA PHE A 272 11.60 -14.69 -5.90
C PHE A 272 10.72 -13.93 -6.88
N ASP A 273 11.10 -12.69 -7.20
CA ASP A 273 10.39 -11.85 -8.17
C ASP A 273 10.46 -12.45 -9.58
N ILE A 274 9.30 -12.81 -10.15
CA ILE A 274 9.22 -13.59 -11.39
C ILE A 274 9.54 -12.74 -12.62
N HIS A 275 9.31 -11.43 -12.61
CA HIS A 275 9.78 -10.55 -13.69
C HIS A 275 11.30 -10.55 -13.77
N ASN A 276 11.97 -10.53 -12.61
CA ASN A 276 13.43 -10.54 -12.54
C ASN A 276 14.03 -11.94 -12.75
N GLY A 277 13.39 -12.98 -12.19
CA GLY A 277 13.87 -14.36 -12.26
C GLY A 277 13.44 -15.12 -13.51
N GLY A 278 12.46 -14.61 -14.26
CA GLY A 278 11.95 -15.19 -15.50
C GLY A 278 10.84 -16.24 -15.31
N TRP A 279 9.82 -16.16 -16.16
CA TRP A 279 8.62 -17.02 -16.16
C TRP A 279 8.90 -18.53 -16.09
N ASN A 280 9.91 -19.01 -16.82
CA ASN A 280 10.23 -20.43 -16.91
C ASN A 280 10.88 -20.99 -15.64
N ASN A 281 11.39 -20.13 -14.75
CA ASN A 281 11.95 -20.53 -13.46
C ASN A 281 10.89 -20.56 -12.34
N ALA A 282 9.71 -20.01 -12.58
CA ALA A 282 8.57 -20.12 -11.67
C ALA A 282 7.88 -21.49 -11.81
N ILE A 283 7.29 -21.96 -10.73
CA ILE A 283 6.67 -23.30 -10.62
C ILE A 283 5.22 -23.22 -11.11
N PRO A 284 4.82 -23.99 -12.14
CA PRO A 284 3.43 -24.08 -12.58
C PRO A 284 2.50 -24.57 -11.48
N HIS A 285 1.35 -23.91 -11.31
CA HIS A 285 0.34 -24.26 -10.31
C HIS A 285 -1.09 -24.10 -10.86
N GLY A 286 -1.30 -24.72 -12.03
CA GLY A 286 -2.61 -24.80 -12.67
C GLY A 286 -2.93 -23.61 -13.57
N ALA A 287 -4.17 -23.59 -14.05
CA ALA A 287 -4.71 -22.54 -14.89
C ALA A 287 -6.18 -22.28 -14.54
N VAL A 288 -6.62 -21.03 -14.71
CA VAL A 288 -7.99 -20.61 -14.41
C VAL A 288 -8.72 -20.28 -15.70
N LYS A 289 -9.90 -20.88 -15.88
CA LYS A 289 -10.85 -20.51 -16.94
C LYS A 289 -11.81 -19.43 -16.45
N ALA A 290 -12.19 -18.54 -17.37
CA ALA A 290 -13.28 -17.59 -17.18
C ALA A 290 -14.54 -18.24 -16.57
N ARG A 291 -15.12 -17.52 -15.59
CA ARG A 291 -16.45 -17.77 -15.06
C ARG A 291 -17.31 -16.53 -15.36
N GLY A 292 -18.60 -16.74 -15.65
CA GLY A 292 -19.51 -15.65 -16.02
C GLY A 292 -19.54 -15.34 -17.52
N ALA A 293 -20.51 -14.50 -17.91
CA ALA A 293 -20.73 -14.01 -19.28
C ALA A 293 -21.32 -12.59 -19.20
N GLN A 294 -21.62 -11.93 -20.33
CA GLN A 294 -22.26 -10.60 -20.36
C GLN A 294 -21.45 -9.50 -19.65
N GLY A 295 -20.12 -9.56 -19.74
CA GLY A 295 -19.23 -8.58 -19.12
C GLY A 295 -18.87 -8.82 -17.65
N TRP A 296 -19.39 -9.89 -17.03
CA TRP A 296 -18.89 -10.36 -15.73
C TRP A 296 -17.53 -11.04 -15.91
N ASN A 297 -16.49 -10.46 -15.31
CA ASN A 297 -15.10 -10.72 -15.67
C ASN A 297 -14.18 -11.04 -14.48
N ALA A 298 -14.73 -11.29 -13.28
CA ALA A 298 -13.94 -11.67 -12.12
C ALA A 298 -13.38 -13.09 -12.22
N MET A 299 -12.10 -13.21 -11.91
CA MET A 299 -11.31 -14.44 -11.92
C MET A 299 -10.71 -14.69 -10.54
N GLU A 300 -10.50 -15.96 -10.20
CA GLU A 300 -9.90 -16.33 -8.92
C GLU A 300 -9.10 -17.62 -9.04
N TRP A 301 -7.96 -17.64 -8.35
CA TRP A 301 -7.17 -18.81 -8.06
C TRP A 301 -6.91 -18.90 -6.54
N SER A 302 -6.96 -20.11 -6.00
CA SER A 302 -6.55 -20.36 -4.62
C SER A 302 -5.88 -21.73 -4.47
N THR A 303 -5.02 -21.84 -3.46
CA THR A 303 -4.32 -23.09 -3.15
C THR A 303 -4.00 -23.20 -1.68
N ARG A 304 -3.95 -24.44 -1.17
CA ARG A 304 -3.48 -24.79 0.18
C ARG A 304 -2.22 -25.66 0.19
N THR A 305 -1.66 -25.90 -1.00
CA THR A 305 -0.71 -27.00 -1.24
C THR A 305 0.75 -26.54 -1.35
N ILE A 306 0.99 -25.23 -1.42
CA ILE A 306 2.35 -24.68 -1.45
C ILE A 306 2.92 -24.75 -0.02
N ASP A 307 4.14 -25.25 0.11
CA ASP A 307 4.88 -25.18 1.37
C ASP A 307 5.44 -23.77 1.56
N LEU A 308 4.84 -23.01 2.48
CA LEU A 308 5.15 -21.61 2.72
C LEU A 308 6.08 -21.43 3.93
N ARG A 309 6.50 -22.52 4.58
CA ARG A 309 7.37 -22.47 5.77
C ARG A 309 8.73 -21.89 5.40
N ASN A 310 9.27 -21.05 6.28
CA ASN A 310 10.58 -20.39 6.13
C ASN A 310 10.69 -19.42 4.93
N HIS A 311 9.57 -18.97 4.36
CA HIS A 311 9.55 -17.96 3.31
C HIS A 311 8.86 -16.68 3.81
N ASP A 312 9.44 -15.52 3.51
CA ASP A 312 8.87 -14.21 3.87
C ASP A 312 7.73 -13.77 2.94
N ALA A 313 7.75 -14.24 1.70
CA ALA A 313 6.82 -13.84 0.66
C ALA A 313 6.72 -14.91 -0.42
N VAL A 314 5.58 -14.94 -1.10
CA VAL A 314 5.36 -15.68 -2.34
C VAL A 314 4.98 -14.71 -3.45
N TYR A 315 5.52 -14.92 -4.64
CA TYR A 315 5.14 -14.22 -5.85
C TYR A 315 4.23 -15.13 -6.64
N VAL A 316 3.04 -14.65 -7.00
CA VAL A 316 2.09 -15.36 -7.85
C VAL A 316 1.98 -14.61 -9.16
N ALA A 317 2.19 -15.30 -10.27
CA ALA A 317 2.14 -14.74 -11.62
C ALA A 317 1.03 -15.38 -12.44
N ILE A 318 0.33 -14.55 -13.23
CA ILE A 318 -0.86 -14.89 -14.00
C ILE A 318 -0.59 -14.53 -15.46
N LYS A 319 -0.66 -15.52 -16.36
CA LYS A 319 -0.38 -15.35 -17.79
C LYS A 319 -1.52 -15.90 -18.65
N PRO A 320 -2.27 -15.05 -19.36
CA PRO A 320 -3.19 -15.52 -20.40
C PRO A 320 -2.43 -16.34 -21.46
N GLU A 321 -2.99 -17.47 -21.90
CA GLU A 321 -2.34 -18.39 -22.86
C GLU A 321 -2.01 -17.73 -24.21
N ASN A 322 -2.78 -16.73 -24.61
CA ASN A 322 -2.57 -15.97 -25.83
C ASN A 322 -1.59 -14.79 -25.67
N SER A 323 -0.92 -14.67 -24.51
CA SER A 323 -0.02 -13.56 -24.22
C SER A 323 1.42 -14.00 -23.99
N ASN A 324 2.36 -13.11 -24.28
CA ASN A 324 3.75 -13.25 -23.87
C ASN A 324 4.06 -12.50 -22.57
N LEU A 325 3.12 -11.69 -22.07
CA LEU A 325 3.25 -10.92 -20.84
C LEU A 325 2.42 -11.59 -19.73
N PHE A 326 2.87 -11.42 -18.50
CA PHE A 326 2.15 -11.84 -17.30
C PHE A 326 2.00 -10.68 -16.33
N ARG A 327 1.11 -10.84 -15.35
CA ARG A 327 0.94 -9.94 -14.22
C ARG A 327 1.37 -10.70 -12.97
N GLN A 328 2.06 -10.04 -12.04
CA GLN A 328 2.42 -10.66 -10.77
C GLN A 328 1.87 -9.90 -9.56
N ILE A 329 1.72 -10.62 -8.45
CA ILE A 329 1.45 -10.07 -7.13
C ILE A 329 2.41 -10.70 -6.12
N LYS A 330 3.00 -9.87 -5.26
CA LYS A 330 3.81 -10.31 -4.11
C LYS A 330 2.93 -10.34 -2.86
N ILE A 331 2.74 -11.52 -2.31
CA ILE A 331 2.00 -11.74 -1.06
C ILE A 331 3.02 -11.96 0.04
N LEU A 332 2.97 -11.12 1.08
CA LEU A 332 3.77 -11.33 2.28
C LEU A 332 3.16 -12.47 3.09
N LEU A 333 4.00 -13.40 3.54
CA LEU A 333 3.61 -14.60 4.28
C LEU A 333 3.73 -14.41 5.80
N ARG A 334 3.97 -13.17 6.23
CA ARG A 334 4.16 -12.88 7.63
C ARG A 334 2.80 -12.88 8.34
N ASP A 335 2.66 -13.84 9.23
CA ASP A 335 1.70 -13.79 10.31
C ASP A 335 2.11 -12.63 11.21
N LYS A 336 1.18 -11.73 11.57
CA LYS A 336 1.39 -10.87 12.75
C LYS A 336 1.44 -11.69 14.05
N GLU A 337 1.24 -13.00 14.00
CA GLU A 337 1.38 -13.93 15.12
C GLU A 337 2.05 -15.25 14.71
N ASN A 338 3.37 -15.23 14.50
CA ASN A 338 4.19 -16.39 14.89
C ASN A 338 5.69 -16.05 15.13
N SER A 339 5.95 -14.98 15.87
CA SER A 339 7.24 -14.77 16.54
C SER A 339 7.13 -14.76 18.08
N LEU A 340 6.00 -15.20 18.64
CA LEU A 340 5.75 -15.19 20.09
C LEU A 340 5.69 -16.59 20.71
N VAL A 341 6.75 -17.38 20.48
CA VAL A 341 7.38 -18.14 21.57
C VAL A 341 8.89 -17.95 21.43
N GLY A 342 9.38 -16.78 21.84
CA GLY A 342 10.81 -16.49 21.82
C GLY A 342 11.16 -15.00 21.82
N SER A 343 10.96 -14.36 22.98
CA SER A 343 11.39 -13.00 23.33
C SER A 343 10.71 -11.84 22.59
N PHE A 344 10.11 -10.95 23.39
CA PHE A 344 9.90 -9.56 23.00
C PHE A 344 11.26 -8.99 22.60
N VAL A 345 11.52 -8.83 21.31
CA VAL A 345 12.63 -8.02 20.86
C VAL A 345 12.15 -6.58 20.97
N GLU A 346 12.37 -6.01 22.15
CA GLU A 346 12.50 -4.57 22.34
C GLU A 346 13.33 -4.02 21.18
N SER A 347 12.93 -2.90 20.56
CA SER A 347 13.70 -2.25 19.50
C SER A 347 15.18 -2.28 19.89
N PRO A 348 16.08 -2.85 19.06
CA PRO A 348 17.44 -3.09 19.50
C PRO A 348 18.04 -1.74 19.89
N LEU A 349 18.38 -1.61 21.17
CA LEU A 349 19.01 -0.42 21.71
C LEU A 349 20.51 -0.64 21.72
N ILE A 350 21.27 0.43 21.49
CA ILE A 350 22.67 0.42 21.86
C ILE A 350 22.71 0.34 23.39
N THR A 351 23.39 -0.65 23.95
CA THR A 351 23.48 -0.87 25.40
C THR A 351 24.89 -0.62 25.91
N GLN A 352 25.90 -0.82 25.06
CA GLN A 352 27.30 -0.67 25.39
C GLN A 352 27.83 0.73 25.04
N SER A 353 28.95 1.10 25.64
CA SER A 353 29.69 2.29 25.21
C SER A 353 30.55 1.90 24.02
N LEU A 354 30.46 2.67 22.92
CA LEU A 354 31.17 2.37 21.68
C LEU A 354 32.24 3.44 21.43
N ALA A 355 33.45 3.01 21.10
CA ALA A 355 34.57 3.88 20.80
C ALA A 355 35.40 3.29 19.66
N PHE A 356 36.37 4.06 19.18
CA PHE A 356 37.30 3.60 18.16
C PHE A 356 37.91 2.24 18.51
N GLY A 357 37.86 1.31 17.55
CA GLY A 357 38.35 -0.06 17.69
C GLY A 357 37.33 -1.08 18.24
N THR A 358 36.18 -0.65 18.75
CA THR A 358 35.11 -1.56 19.19
C THR A 358 34.53 -2.33 18.00
N SER A 359 34.28 -3.64 18.18
CA SER A 359 33.56 -4.47 17.20
C SER A 359 32.45 -5.27 17.89
N ASN A 360 31.20 -5.03 17.54
CA ASN A 360 30.03 -5.77 18.04
C ASN A 360 28.76 -5.35 17.28
N ASP A 361 27.62 -5.96 17.62
CA ASP A 361 26.33 -5.67 16.99
C ASP A 361 25.80 -4.26 17.30
N ASP A 362 26.13 -3.69 18.46
CA ASP A 362 25.81 -2.30 18.80
C ASP A 362 26.49 -1.30 17.84
N VAL A 363 27.69 -1.61 17.34
CA VAL A 363 28.36 -0.82 16.29
C VAL A 363 27.62 -0.94 14.96
N SER A 364 27.17 -2.14 14.59
CA SER A 364 26.36 -2.34 13.38
C SER A 364 25.08 -1.52 13.46
N LEU A 365 24.39 -1.55 14.60
CA LEU A 365 23.20 -0.76 14.87
C LEU A 365 23.46 0.75 14.77
N LEU A 366 24.55 1.23 15.37
CA LEU A 366 24.98 2.62 15.26
C LEU A 366 25.26 3.03 13.81
N GLN A 367 25.98 2.20 13.05
CA GLN A 367 26.31 2.49 11.65
C GLN A 367 25.05 2.59 10.79
N ARG A 368 24.08 1.69 10.99
CA ARG A 368 22.78 1.74 10.32
C ARG A 368 22.05 3.05 10.61
N PHE A 369 21.96 3.43 11.88
CA PHE A 369 21.35 4.69 12.31
C PHE A 369 22.01 5.89 11.63
N LEU A 370 23.35 5.95 11.65
CA LEU A 370 24.10 7.05 11.04
C LEU A 370 23.96 7.09 9.51
N MET A 371 23.85 5.93 8.84
CA MET A 371 23.58 5.84 7.41
C MET A 371 22.18 6.33 7.06
N GLN A 372 21.15 5.93 7.82
CA GLN A 372 19.76 6.39 7.63
C GLN A 372 19.62 7.90 7.80
N ARG A 373 20.41 8.49 8.70
CA ARG A 373 20.46 9.93 8.96
C ARG A 373 21.44 10.68 8.04
N SER A 374 22.02 10.00 7.05
CA SER A 374 22.97 10.56 6.08
C SER A 374 24.26 11.13 6.69
N TYR A 375 24.61 10.73 7.92
CA TYR A 375 25.90 11.05 8.53
C TYR A 375 27.02 10.15 7.98
N LEU A 376 26.73 8.86 7.78
CA LEU A 376 27.72 7.85 7.37
C LEU A 376 27.43 7.31 5.98
N HIS A 377 28.47 7.25 5.14
CA HIS A 377 28.38 6.75 3.77
C HIS A 377 29.36 5.59 3.58
N ILE A 378 28.87 4.37 3.81
CA ILE A 378 29.59 3.10 3.59
C ILE A 378 28.65 2.13 2.86
N PRO A 379 29.16 1.15 2.09
CA PRO A 379 28.30 0.25 1.29
C PRO A 379 27.37 -0.64 2.13
N GLN A 380 27.78 -0.99 3.35
CA GLN A 380 27.01 -1.73 4.34
C GLN A 380 27.66 -1.57 5.72
N GLU A 381 26.93 -1.88 6.79
CA GLU A 381 27.47 -1.91 8.15
C GLU A 381 28.58 -2.97 8.26
N THR A 382 29.68 -2.61 8.91
CA THR A 382 30.84 -3.49 9.12
C THR A 382 30.87 -4.09 10.52
N GLY A 383 30.12 -3.50 11.46
CA GLY A 383 30.20 -3.83 12.88
C GLY A 383 31.51 -3.41 13.53
N TYR A 384 32.35 -2.64 12.86
CA TYR A 384 33.64 -2.13 13.35
C TYR A 384 33.66 -0.61 13.45
N PHE A 385 33.93 -0.10 14.65
CA PHE A 385 33.98 1.33 14.93
C PHE A 385 35.34 1.89 14.49
N GLY A 386 35.48 2.11 13.19
CA GLY A 386 36.69 2.67 12.57
C GLY A 386 36.70 4.20 12.54
N ILE A 387 37.70 4.75 11.84
CA ILE A 387 37.92 6.21 11.77
C ILE A 387 36.72 6.95 11.17
N LEU A 388 36.07 6.38 10.15
CA LEU A 388 34.89 6.98 9.53
C LEU A 388 33.73 7.07 10.51
N THR A 389 33.45 6.00 11.26
CA THR A 389 32.40 5.97 12.29
C THR A 389 32.68 6.97 13.40
N MET A 390 33.94 7.11 13.82
CA MET A 390 34.34 8.11 14.83
C MET A 390 34.07 9.54 14.38
N LEU A 391 34.53 9.91 13.18
CA LEU A 391 34.37 11.27 12.65
C LEU A 391 32.89 11.68 12.51
N VAL A 392 32.03 10.74 12.10
CA VAL A 392 30.60 11.04 11.96
C VAL A 392 29.88 11.04 13.31
N VAL A 393 30.37 10.31 14.31
CA VAL A 393 29.87 10.41 15.69
C VAL A 393 30.24 11.76 16.29
N GLU A 394 31.44 12.28 16.05
CA GLU A 394 31.84 13.63 16.43
C GLU A 394 30.90 14.68 15.81
N GLN A 395 30.63 14.56 14.51
CA GLN A 395 29.70 15.44 13.81
C GLN A 395 28.29 15.37 14.41
N TYR A 396 27.77 14.15 14.60
CA TYR A 396 26.47 13.92 15.23
C TYR A 396 26.38 14.51 16.64
N GLN A 397 27.39 14.32 17.48
CA GLN A 397 27.42 14.88 18.83
C GLN A 397 27.36 16.40 18.81
N CYS A 398 27.99 17.04 17.84
CA CYS A 398 27.95 18.49 17.73
C CYS A 398 26.59 18.98 17.24
N ASP A 399 26.03 18.35 16.20
CA ASP A 399 24.71 18.70 15.65
C ASP A 399 23.57 18.51 16.67
N ARG A 400 23.72 17.57 17.60
CA ARG A 400 22.76 17.32 18.69
C ARG A 400 23.04 18.09 19.98
N GLY A 401 24.03 18.98 20.00
CA GLY A 401 24.38 19.79 21.17
C GLY A 401 24.85 18.95 22.38
N ILE A 402 25.43 17.77 22.14
CA ILE A 402 25.93 16.88 23.20
C ILE A 402 27.34 17.33 23.63
N VAL A 403 28.25 17.44 22.65
CA VAL A 403 29.64 17.89 22.78
C VAL A 403 30.18 18.21 21.38
N CYS A 404 30.93 19.32 21.23
CA CYS A 404 31.51 19.78 19.96
C CYS A 404 33.05 19.91 20.00
N GLY A 405 33.71 19.39 21.04
CA GLY A 405 35.16 19.52 21.19
C GLY A 405 35.69 18.91 22.48
N GLY A 406 37.03 18.77 22.55
CA GLY A 406 37.72 17.96 23.55
C GLY A 406 38.13 16.61 22.97
N ASP A 407 38.37 15.62 23.82
CA ASP A 407 38.73 14.27 23.37
C ASP A 407 37.86 13.19 24.06
N ALA A 408 37.98 11.97 23.56
CA ALA A 408 37.27 10.79 24.05
C ALA A 408 37.40 10.58 25.57
N ARG A 409 38.56 10.87 26.16
CA ARG A 409 38.85 10.65 27.58
C ARG A 409 38.35 11.81 28.45
N THR A 410 38.38 13.03 27.95
CA THR A 410 38.05 14.24 28.73
C THR A 410 36.58 14.63 28.62
N THR A 411 36.00 14.52 27.43
CA THR A 411 34.66 15.04 27.12
C THR A 411 33.73 13.98 26.53
N GLY A 412 34.27 12.84 26.09
CA GLY A 412 33.52 11.82 25.37
C GLY A 412 33.28 12.17 23.89
N PHE A 413 34.01 13.15 23.35
CA PHE A 413 33.94 13.49 21.93
C PHE A 413 34.47 12.33 21.07
N GLY A 414 33.69 11.93 20.07
CA GLY A 414 33.94 10.74 19.23
C GLY A 414 33.61 9.40 19.88
N VAL A 415 32.97 9.41 21.06
CA VAL A 415 32.56 8.19 21.80
C VAL A 415 31.04 8.16 21.96
N VAL A 416 30.43 7.00 21.72
CA VAL A 416 29.03 6.75 22.05
C VAL A 416 28.91 6.34 23.51
N GLY A 417 29.10 7.32 24.40
CA GLY A 417 28.88 7.20 25.84
C GLY A 417 27.39 7.36 26.22
N PRO A 418 27.04 7.36 27.52
CA PRO A 418 25.65 7.34 27.97
C PRO A 418 24.74 8.45 27.37
N ARG A 419 25.27 9.67 27.19
CA ARG A 419 24.50 10.79 26.62
C ARG A 419 24.24 10.61 25.12
N THR A 420 25.28 10.26 24.35
CA THR A 420 25.16 9.95 22.92
C THR A 420 24.25 8.76 22.69
N ARG A 421 24.43 7.69 23.48
CA ARG A 421 23.62 6.47 23.42
C ARG A 421 22.15 6.75 23.69
N LYS A 422 21.82 7.53 24.73
CA LYS A 422 20.45 7.96 25.01
C LYS A 422 19.86 8.74 23.83
N SER A 423 20.62 9.65 23.23
CA SER A 423 20.14 10.42 22.07
C SER A 423 19.87 9.52 20.86
N VAL A 424 20.76 8.58 20.56
CA VAL A 424 20.58 7.62 19.45
C VAL A 424 19.39 6.70 19.73
N ASN A 425 19.32 6.12 20.92
CA ASN A 425 18.24 5.21 21.33
C ASN A 425 16.85 5.86 21.36
N ASN A 426 16.75 7.17 21.58
CA ASN A 426 15.48 7.89 21.47
C ASN A 426 15.00 8.05 20.02
N GLU A 427 15.85 7.71 19.05
CA GLU A 427 15.64 7.94 17.62
C GLU A 427 15.85 6.69 16.76
N LEU A 428 16.13 5.56 17.41
CA LEU A 428 16.02 4.20 16.90
C LEU A 428 14.57 3.75 17.02
#